data_AF-A0A2L0A7M5-F1
#
_entry.id   AF-A0A2L0A7M5-F1
#
_cell.length_a   1.000
_cell.length_b   1.000
_cell.length_c   1.000
_cell.angle_alpha   90.00
_cell.angle_beta   90.00
_cell.angle_gamma   90.00
#
_symmetry.space_group_name_H-M   'P 1'
#
loop_
_entity.id
_entity.type
_entity.pdbx_description
1 polymer ?
#
loop_
_entity_poly.entity_id
_entity_poly.type
_entity_poly.pdbx_seq_one_letter_code
_entity_poly.pdbx_strand_id
1 'polypeptide(L)'
;MYLVENGITKIGQVASNLMEGSPPPELERLSPLATVPILQTDDGTLIRSSIAILEYLEEHWPAPSLLCETPQARARTRELVAVIDEATLQFGIWCHKGSPAFVGREPQRIEAATSAANAYHGRLGMLDRLAGETEGRS
;
A
#
# COMPACT_ATOMS: atom_id res chain seq x y z
N MET A 1 -6.85 3.55 -10.81
CA MET A 1 -5.64 3.60 -11.65
C MET A 1 -5.44 2.23 -12.30
N TYR A 2 -5.09 1.19 -11.54
CA TYR A 2 -4.87 -0.18 -12.04
C TYR A 2 -5.94 -0.81 -12.96
N LEU A 3 -7.21 -0.86 -12.53
CA LEU A 3 -8.28 -1.49 -13.32
C LEU A 3 -8.50 -0.79 -14.67
N VAL A 4 -8.31 0.53 -14.69
CA VAL A 4 -8.45 1.38 -15.87
C VAL A 4 -7.27 1.19 -16.82
N GLU A 5 -6.04 1.14 -16.30
CA GLU A 5 -4.81 0.95 -17.09
C GLU A 5 -4.79 -0.38 -17.85
N ASN A 6 -5.47 -1.40 -17.33
CA ASN A 6 -5.43 -2.75 -17.87
C ASN A 6 -6.73 -3.18 -18.56
N GLY A 7 -7.64 -2.23 -18.77
CA GLY A 7 -8.91 -2.48 -19.45
C GLY A 7 -9.82 -3.47 -18.71
N ILE A 8 -9.60 -3.70 -17.41
CA ILE A 8 -10.42 -4.58 -16.59
C ILE A 8 -11.71 -3.83 -16.25
N THR A 9 -12.74 -4.04 -17.09
CA THR A 9 -14.06 -3.39 -16.96
C THR A 9 -15.09 -4.25 -16.23
N LYS A 10 -14.77 -5.52 -15.96
CA LYS A 10 -15.68 -6.49 -15.35
C LYS A 10 -15.82 -6.34 -13.83
N ILE A 11 -15.00 -5.50 -13.19
CA ILE A 11 -15.01 -5.30 -11.74
C ILE A 11 -15.76 -4.01 -11.44
N GLY A 12 -16.91 -4.12 -10.76
CA GLY A 12 -17.65 -2.97 -10.27
C GLY A 12 -16.84 -2.20 -9.22
N GLN A 13 -16.83 -0.86 -9.30
CA GLN A 13 -16.14 0.00 -8.33
C GLN A 13 -17.16 0.71 -7.46
N VAL A 14 -16.97 0.63 -6.14
CA VAL A 14 -17.72 1.42 -5.16
C VAL A 14 -16.77 2.45 -4.58
N ALA A 15 -16.98 3.73 -4.90
CA ALA A 15 -16.19 4.80 -4.33
C ALA A 15 -16.62 5.06 -2.88
N SER A 16 -15.65 5.17 -1.98
CA SER A 16 -15.89 5.57 -0.58
C SER A 16 -15.10 6.86 -0.31
N ASN A 17 -15.78 7.91 0.15
CA ASN A 17 -15.11 9.14 0.59
C ASN A 17 -14.62 8.98 2.03
N LEU A 18 -13.34 8.62 2.19
CA LEU A 18 -12.75 8.43 3.51
C LEU A 18 -12.41 9.75 4.24
N MET A 19 -12.57 10.90 3.57
CA MET A 19 -12.24 12.22 4.13
C MET A 19 -13.42 12.87 4.86
N GLU A 20 -14.64 12.33 4.72
CA GLU A 20 -15.85 12.85 5.37
C GLU A 20 -15.98 12.46 6.85
N GLY A 21 -15.00 11.71 7.40
CA GLY A 21 -14.95 11.36 8.80
C GLY A 21 -14.78 9.86 9.02
N SER A 22 -15.68 9.28 9.83
CA SER A 22 -15.63 7.84 10.12
C SER A 22 -15.88 7.01 8.86
N PRO A 23 -15.20 5.86 8.71
CA PRO A 23 -15.48 4.92 7.63
C PRO A 23 -16.97 4.56 7.58
N PRO A 24 -17.55 4.33 6.38
CA PRO A 24 -18.91 3.85 6.28
C PRO A 24 -19.10 2.55 7.09
N PRO A 25 -20.20 2.35 7.82
CA PRO A 25 -20.43 1.13 8.62
C PRO A 25 -20.38 -0.17 7.80
N GLU A 26 -20.63 -0.08 6.50
CA GLU A 26 -20.46 -1.21 5.59
C GLU A 26 -19.00 -1.65 5.46
N LEU A 27 -18.05 -0.71 5.48
CA LEU A 27 -16.64 -1.02 5.36
C LEU A 27 -16.13 -1.77 6.60
N GLU A 28 -16.67 -1.49 7.79
CA GLU A 28 -16.36 -2.23 9.02
C GLU A 28 -16.81 -3.69 8.95
N ARG A 29 -17.94 -3.98 8.29
CA ARG A 29 -18.38 -5.36 8.04
C ARG A 29 -17.45 -6.10 7.08
N LEU A 30 -16.90 -5.37 6.12
CA LEU A 30 -16.04 -5.93 5.10
C LEU A 30 -14.60 -6.06 5.58
N SER A 31 -14.07 -5.14 6.37
CA SER A 31 -12.70 -5.17 6.91
C SER A 31 -12.73 -4.74 8.37
N PRO A 32 -12.23 -5.56 9.31
CA PRO A 32 -12.14 -5.18 10.72
C PRO A 32 -11.35 -3.89 10.97
N LEU A 33 -10.43 -3.54 10.06
CA LEU A 33 -9.63 -2.32 10.12
C LEU A 33 -10.24 -1.15 9.34
N ALA A 34 -11.38 -1.38 8.67
CA ALA A 34 -12.08 -0.41 7.82
C ALA A 34 -11.17 0.31 6.80
N THR A 35 -10.20 -0.42 6.25
CA THR A 35 -9.27 0.05 5.23
C THR A 35 -9.69 -0.36 3.82
N VAL A 36 -9.31 0.45 2.84
CA VAL A 36 -9.42 0.16 1.40
C VAL A 36 -8.01 0.08 0.80
N PRO A 37 -7.81 -0.63 -0.32
CA PRO A 37 -8.80 -1.35 -1.15
C PRO A 37 -9.27 -2.69 -0.56
N ILE A 38 -10.48 -3.11 -0.95
CA ILE A 38 -11.04 -4.44 -0.71
C ILE A 38 -11.57 -4.98 -2.04
N LEU A 39 -11.20 -6.20 -2.40
CA LEU A 39 -11.81 -6.95 -3.50
C LEU A 39 -12.77 -7.99 -2.91
N GLN A 40 -14.00 -8.00 -3.41
CA GLN A 40 -14.94 -9.10 -3.20
C GLN A 40 -15.09 -9.86 -4.51
N THR A 41 -14.84 -11.16 -4.47
CA THR A 41 -15.01 -12.08 -5.61
C THR A 41 -16.47 -12.51 -5.75
N ASP A 42 -16.81 -13.10 -6.90
CA ASP A 42 -18.18 -13.58 -7.18
C ASP A 42 -18.66 -14.66 -6.19
N ASP A 43 -17.75 -15.43 -5.61
CA ASP A 43 -18.03 -16.43 -4.58
C ASP A 43 -18.09 -15.86 -3.14
N GLY A 44 -17.92 -14.54 -3.00
CA GLY A 44 -18.01 -13.83 -1.73
C GLY A 44 -16.70 -13.77 -0.93
N THR A 45 -15.59 -14.30 -1.45
CA THR A 45 -14.27 -14.17 -0.81
C THR A 45 -13.83 -12.70 -0.75
N LEU A 46 -13.23 -12.28 0.37
CA LEU A 46 -12.78 -10.90 0.60
C LEU A 46 -11.26 -10.82 0.71
N ILE A 47 -10.62 -10.05 -0.17
CA ILE A 47 -9.18 -9.79 -0.22
C ILE A 47 -8.94 -8.32 0.11
N ARG A 48 -8.06 -8.01 1.09
CA ARG A 48 -7.95 -6.67 1.72
C ARG A 48 -6.53 -6.07 1.69
N SER A 49 -5.62 -6.72 0.99
CA SER A 49 -4.27 -6.23 0.75
C SER A 49 -4.17 -5.83 -0.71
N SER A 50 -3.67 -4.63 -1.00
CA SER A 50 -3.45 -4.16 -2.37
C SER A 50 -2.58 -5.16 -3.14
N ILE A 51 -1.48 -5.64 -2.55
CA ILE A 51 -0.59 -6.62 -3.18
C ILE A 51 -1.31 -7.96 -3.43
N ALA A 52 -2.06 -8.47 -2.44
CA ALA A 52 -2.80 -9.72 -2.63
C ALA A 52 -3.90 -9.59 -3.70
N ILE A 53 -4.54 -8.42 -3.80
CA ILE A 53 -5.50 -8.12 -4.87
C ILE A 53 -4.79 -8.13 -6.23
N LEU A 54 -3.64 -7.45 -6.36
CA LEU A 54 -2.88 -7.42 -7.61
C LEU A 54 -2.44 -8.83 -8.04
N GLU A 55 -1.91 -9.63 -7.12
CA GLU A 55 -1.51 -11.01 -7.39
C GLU A 55 -2.70 -11.90 -7.78
N TYR A 56 -3.84 -11.78 -7.09
CA TYR A 56 -5.07 -12.47 -7.45
C TYR A 56 -5.54 -12.10 -8.87
N LEU A 57 -5.49 -10.81 -9.22
CA LEU A 57 -5.90 -10.34 -10.54
C LEU A 57 -4.95 -10.81 -11.64
N GLU A 58 -3.64 -10.88 -11.38
CA GLU A 58 -2.65 -11.43 -12.31
C GLU A 58 -2.90 -12.92 -12.61
N GLU A 59 -3.28 -13.70 -11.59
CA GLU A 59 -3.60 -15.13 -11.75
C GLU A 59 -4.89 -15.36 -12.57
N HIS A 60 -5.88 -14.48 -12.43
CA HIS A 60 -7.19 -14.60 -13.09
C HIS A 60 -7.24 -13.93 -14.46
N TRP A 61 -6.44 -12.89 -14.68
CA TRP A 61 -6.32 -12.13 -15.94
C TRP A 61 -4.85 -11.91 -16.29
N PRO A 62 -4.13 -12.96 -16.76
CA PRO A 62 -2.69 -12.89 -17.01
C PRO A 62 -2.27 -12.02 -18.20
N ALA A 63 -3.23 -11.48 -18.96
CA ALA A 63 -2.97 -10.62 -20.12
C ALA A 63 -3.93 -9.42 -20.14
N PRO A 64 -3.42 -8.17 -20.20
CA PRO A 64 -2.00 -7.81 -20.15
C PRO A 64 -1.38 -8.12 -18.78
N SER A 65 -0.12 -8.61 -18.76
CA SER A 65 0.59 -8.90 -17.51
C SER A 65 0.95 -7.61 -16.79
N LEU A 66 0.72 -7.60 -15.49
CA LEU A 66 0.76 -6.42 -14.61
C LEU A 66 2.07 -6.40 -13.84
N LEU A 67 2.78 -7.53 -13.88
CA LEU A 67 4.08 -7.73 -13.30
C LEU A 67 5.16 -7.62 -14.38
N CYS A 68 6.40 -7.41 -13.94
CA CYS A 68 7.52 -7.50 -14.87
C CYS A 68 7.62 -8.91 -15.49
N GLU A 69 8.08 -8.97 -16.74
CA GLU A 69 8.11 -10.20 -17.53
C GLU A 69 9.02 -11.28 -16.91
N THR A 70 10.17 -10.88 -16.34
CA THR A 70 11.16 -11.81 -15.81
C THR A 70 11.01 -12.05 -14.30
N PRO A 71 11.29 -13.26 -13.80
CA PRO A 71 11.32 -13.53 -12.36
C PRO A 71 12.19 -12.55 -11.56
N GLN A 72 13.35 -12.15 -12.12
CA GLN A 72 14.29 -11.23 -11.51
C GLN A 72 13.69 -9.83 -11.37
N ALA A 73 13.06 -9.31 -12.43
CA ALA A 73 12.42 -7.99 -12.37
C ALA A 73 11.20 -7.98 -11.41
N ARG A 74 10.46 -9.10 -11.32
CA ARG A 74 9.40 -9.27 -10.30
C ARG A 74 9.95 -9.28 -8.88
N ALA A 75 11.04 -10.02 -8.63
CA ALA A 75 11.69 -10.05 -7.33
C ALA A 75 12.17 -8.65 -6.93
N ARG A 76 12.73 -7.90 -7.89
CA ARG A 76 13.17 -6.52 -7.65
C ARG A 76 12.01 -5.57 -7.36
N THR A 77 10.91 -5.69 -8.09
CA THR A 77 9.69 -4.91 -7.82
C THR A 77 9.16 -5.18 -6.42
N ARG A 78 9.11 -6.45 -6.00
CA ARG A 78 8.70 -6.82 -4.65
C ARG A 78 9.65 -6.30 -3.56
N GLU A 79 10.95 -6.28 -3.84
CA GLU A 79 11.94 -5.67 -2.94
C GLU A 79 11.67 -4.18 -2.74
N LEU A 80 11.43 -3.43 -3.82
CA LEU A 80 11.07 -2.01 -3.74
C LEU A 80 9.77 -1.80 -2.95
N VAL A 81 8.72 -2.59 -3.24
CA VAL A 81 7.45 -2.53 -2.52
C VAL A 81 7.64 -2.77 -1.02
N ALA A 82 8.43 -3.77 -0.63
CA ALA A 82 8.67 -4.08 0.77
C ALA A 82 9.36 -2.93 1.51
N VAL A 83 10.32 -2.25 0.87
CA VAL A 83 10.98 -1.08 1.47
C VAL A 83 10.03 0.12 1.56
N ILE A 84 9.15 0.32 0.57
CA ILE A 84 8.09 1.36 0.61
C ILE A 84 7.10 1.10 1.75
N ASP A 85 6.67 -0.15 1.93
CA ASP A 85 5.75 -0.52 3.01
C ASP A 85 6.37 -0.25 4.39
N GLU A 86 7.65 -0.61 4.57
CA GLU A 86 8.37 -0.31 5.80
C GLU A 86 8.52 1.20 6.02
N ALA A 87 8.87 1.96 4.98
CA ALA A 87 8.94 3.41 5.05
C ALA A 87 7.59 4.01 5.46
N THR A 88 6.49 3.55 4.86
CA THR A 88 5.13 4.03 5.15
C THR A 88 4.74 3.78 6.60
N LEU A 89 5.11 2.63 7.16
CA LEU A 89 4.90 2.33 8.58
C LEU A 89 5.66 3.32 9.48
N GLN A 90 6.94 3.55 9.20
CA GLN A 90 7.75 4.50 9.97
C GLN A 90 7.23 5.92 9.87
N PHE A 91 6.80 6.33 8.68
CA PHE A 91 6.16 7.63 8.47
C PHE A 91 4.89 7.78 9.30
N GLY A 92 4.02 6.77 9.33
CA GLY A 92 2.82 6.77 10.17
C GLY A 92 3.15 6.98 11.66
N ILE A 93 4.13 6.25 12.18
CA ILE A 93 4.58 6.39 13.58
C ILE A 93 5.13 7.80 13.83
N TRP A 94 5.96 8.31 12.92
CA TRP A 94 6.51 9.66 13.01
C TRP A 94 5.39 10.71 13.08
N CYS A 95 4.41 10.65 12.17
CA CYS A 95 3.27 11.56 12.16
C CYS A 95 2.44 11.47 13.44
N HIS A 96 2.05 10.27 13.84
CA HIS A 96 1.15 10.03 14.98
C HIS A 96 1.76 10.48 16.31
N LYS A 97 3.08 10.34 16.46
CA LYS A 97 3.79 10.63 17.72
C LYS A 97 4.47 11.99 17.76
N GLY A 98 4.63 12.65 16.61
CA GLY A 98 5.34 13.93 16.49
C GLY A 98 4.51 15.09 15.93
N SER A 99 3.33 14.84 15.33
CA SER A 99 2.52 15.90 14.72
C SER A 99 1.50 16.50 15.69
N PRO A 100 1.34 17.84 15.73
CA PRO A 100 0.27 18.49 16.47
C PRO A 100 -1.15 18.01 16.08
N ALA A 101 -1.33 17.47 14.87
CA ALA A 101 -2.63 16.97 14.39
C ALA A 101 -3.22 15.82 15.24
N PHE A 102 -2.39 15.15 16.05
CA PHE A 102 -2.79 14.01 16.88
C PHE A 102 -2.84 14.34 18.38
N VAL A 103 -2.58 15.59 18.77
CA VAL A 103 -2.72 16.05 20.16
C VAL A 103 -4.17 15.89 20.62
N GLY A 104 -4.35 15.29 21.81
CA GLY A 104 -5.67 15.01 22.38
C GLY A 104 -6.36 13.76 21.81
N ARG A 105 -5.85 13.17 20.72
CA ARG A 105 -6.31 11.87 20.18
C ARG A 105 -5.48 10.72 20.73
N GLU A 106 -4.18 10.94 20.93
CA GLU A 106 -3.27 9.95 21.49
C GLU A 106 -2.04 10.60 22.15
N PRO A 107 -1.30 9.86 23.02
CA PRO A 107 -0.07 10.36 23.62
C PRO A 107 1.03 10.61 22.59
N GLN A 108 1.57 11.83 22.62
CA GLN A 108 2.73 12.23 21.82
C GLN A 108 4.03 11.75 22.47
N ARG A 109 4.97 11.28 21.65
CA ARG A 109 6.24 10.67 22.09
C ARG A 109 7.36 11.10 21.15
N ILE A 110 8.00 12.21 21.46
CA ILE A 110 9.01 12.83 20.57
C ILE A 110 10.19 11.90 20.28
N GLU A 111 10.64 11.12 21.26
CA GLU A 111 11.71 10.14 21.08
C GLU A 111 11.33 9.06 20.04
N ALA A 112 10.12 8.50 20.17
CA ALA A 112 9.59 7.54 19.21
C ALA A 112 9.40 8.17 17.82
N ALA A 113 8.88 9.41 17.77
CA ALA A 113 8.73 10.16 16.54
C ALA A 113 10.08 10.40 15.84
N THR A 114 11.12 10.71 16.61
CA THR A 114 12.48 10.97 16.10
C THR A 114 13.12 9.68 15.58
N SER A 115 12.98 8.58 16.33
CA SER A 115 13.45 7.27 15.90
C SER A 115 12.77 6.82 14.60
N ALA A 116 11.45 6.99 14.51
CA ALA A 116 10.68 6.67 13.32
C ALA A 116 11.03 7.57 12.12
N ALA A 117 11.25 8.87 12.34
CA ALA A 117 11.72 9.77 11.28
C ALA A 117 13.08 9.34 10.71
N ASN A 118 14.03 9.01 11.58
CA ASN A 118 15.34 8.51 11.16
C ASN A 118 15.21 7.19 10.39
N ALA A 119 14.37 6.28 10.87
CA ALA A 119 14.10 5.02 10.18
C ALA A 119 13.49 5.26 8.80
N TYR A 120 12.48 6.12 8.69
CA TYR A 120 11.83 6.52 7.43
C TYR A 120 12.85 7.06 6.42
N HIS A 121 13.67 8.05 6.80
CA HIS A 121 14.70 8.59 5.91
C HIS A 121 15.74 7.54 5.51
N GLY A 122 16.09 6.62 6.41
CA GLY A 122 16.95 5.48 6.08
C GLY A 122 16.36 4.59 4.98
N ARG A 123 15.03 4.36 4.98
CA ARG A 123 14.35 3.55 3.95
C ARG A 123 14.24 4.31 2.64
N LEU A 124 14.00 5.63 2.66
CA LEU A 124 14.06 6.45 1.44
C LEU A 124 15.45 6.37 0.79
N GLY A 125 16.52 6.49 1.58
CA GLY A 125 17.88 6.34 1.06
C GLY A 125 18.19 4.93 0.54
N MET A 126 17.52 3.89 1.05
CA MET A 126 17.58 2.55 0.46
C MET A 126 16.82 2.48 -0.86
N LEU A 127 15.62 3.06 -0.95
CA LEU A 127 14.85 3.14 -2.20
C LEU A 127 15.62 3.84 -3.31
N ASP A 128 16.24 4.98 -3.02
CA ASP A 128 17.05 5.72 -4.02
C ASP A 128 18.20 4.86 -4.55
N ARG A 129 18.86 4.10 -3.67
CA ARG A 129 19.92 3.15 -4.05
C ARG A 129 19.37 2.04 -4.95
N LEU A 130 18.24 1.45 -4.56
CA LEU A 130 17.63 0.35 -5.31
C LEU A 130 17.10 0.80 -6.68
N ALA A 131 16.57 2.03 -6.76
CA ALA A 131 16.12 2.63 -8.01
C ALA A 131 17.32 2.87 -8.96
N GLY A 132 18.42 3.43 -8.45
CA GLY A 132 19.64 3.66 -9.24
C GLY A 132 20.27 2.39 -9.82
N GLU A 133 20.21 1.27 -9.09
CA GLU A 133 20.65 -0.05 -9.58
C GLU A 133 19.79 -0.57 -10.75
N THR A 134 18.53 -0.13 -10.85
CA THR A 134 17.59 -0.59 -11.89
C THR A 134 17.79 0.19 -13.20
N GLU A 135 18.26 1.43 -13.13
CA GLU A 135 18.56 2.28 -14.29
C GLU A 135 19.94 1.97 -14.91
N GLY A 136 20.86 1.42 -14.11
CA GLY A 136 22.15 0.91 -14.55
C GLY A 136 22.04 -0.45 -15.25
N ARG A 137 21.62 -0.46 -16.52
CA ARG A 137 21.83 -1.62 -17.40
C ARG A 137 23.33 -1.94 -17.48
N SER A 138 23.74 -3.04 -16.86
CA SER A 138 24.93 -3.80 -17.25
C SER A 138 24.59 -4.76 -18.38
#